data_AF-A0A4Y9ZRT3-F1
#
_entry.id   AF-A0A4Y9ZRT3-F1
#
_cell.length_a   1.000
_cell.length_b   1.000
_cell.length_c   1.000
_cell.angle_alpha   90.00
_cell.angle_beta   90.00
_cell.angle_gamma   90.00
#
_symmetry.space_group_name_H-M   'P 1'
#
loop_
_entity.id
_entity.type
_entity.pdbx_description
1 polymer ?
#
loop_
_entity_poly.entity_id
_entity_poly.type
_entity_poly.pdbx_seq_one_letter_code
_entity_poly.pdbx_strand_id
1 'polypeptide(L)'
;MSIKGDSGGLSRLITDGEIFVGAEGRRDQITVRYPLSDPDDSLKAATILYHLISSSVGRPLWDYQSDAELLQGMLDAMDACELLWKNQILHRGVSAGNIILAVNPGPIGAVGFLSDVEFARMPADVRFSGDSEYASSATNCDDRLRPQQTAGYVIYVYDASGQHAGSTHISDAKLETVVQNMSSPKFRVAICGGGIGGLTLAVALGKYSDIPIDVYEAANEIGTVGAGLAVWKRTWDVMQSLGLEAEMTKRKIPLPQEKDEPSVMIRRADDPKGGADLYQLVSSYGSIPLHRMHLVDMLRDLLPKTCTVHTSKRLSKYTHKADGSLTLHFADGETATTDVLVGADGIHSLVRAQLSQELLAAGRLYPGLNAPDAYSKSVNPRWTGSMVYRSLIAPSKVRTDHPIWSTTGICYSGKGKHIIAYPISNGSMINFLAFYTVPDGEGMPFPGKWVEDAPKEEALAHYVGWEPDVQEILQMHAMTPHVSAGAGQAMEDACMLGRLHAHDLTTHDTVPAAIQIYEDRRLAFANAVVAAARETGLMYEFNGPEYDGALPMDADALRRWREGIFRRWEFQWQGSPLEECREAEETLRRAVLVN
;
A
#
# COMPACT_ATOMS: atom_id res chain seq x y z
N MET A 1 -20.73 -0.61 40.94
CA MET A 1 -19.94 -1.73 41.51
C MET A 1 -18.54 -1.18 41.66
N SER A 2 -18.13 -0.77 42.87
CA SER A 2 -17.01 0.15 42.98
C SER A 2 -15.68 -0.45 42.56
N ILE A 3 -15.25 -0.06 41.36
CA ILE A 3 -13.89 -0.28 40.88
C ILE A 3 -13.01 0.65 41.71
N LYS A 4 -12.09 0.04 42.47
CA LYS A 4 -11.04 0.72 43.22
C LYS A 4 -9.73 0.03 42.88
N GLY A 5 -8.71 0.80 42.58
CA GLY A 5 -7.41 0.29 42.17
C GLY A 5 -6.39 1.42 42.09
N ASP A 6 -5.13 1.03 42.20
CA ASP A 6 -3.97 1.89 42.01
C ASP A 6 -3.28 1.48 40.69
N SER A 7 -2.89 2.45 39.88
CA SER A 7 -2.01 2.23 38.72
C SER A 7 -0.55 2.50 39.10
N GLY A 8 0.41 2.02 38.31
CA GLY A 8 1.85 2.16 38.55
C GLY A 8 2.38 3.60 38.42
N GLY A 9 1.95 4.50 39.30
CA GLY A 9 2.40 5.89 39.41
C GLY A 9 1.46 6.96 38.83
N LEU A 10 0.30 6.61 38.25
CA LEU A 10 -0.44 7.53 37.37
C LEU A 10 -1.81 8.02 37.89
N SER A 11 -2.48 7.30 38.79
CA SER A 11 -3.72 7.77 39.44
C SER A 11 -4.19 6.82 40.55
N ARG A 12 -4.99 7.37 41.48
CA ARG A 12 -5.77 6.61 42.46
C ARG A 12 -7.26 6.75 42.18
N LEU A 13 -7.95 5.63 41.96
CA LEU A 13 -9.37 5.60 41.63
C LEU A 13 -10.21 5.55 42.92
N ILE A 14 -10.99 6.62 43.18
CA ILE A 14 -11.62 6.83 44.50
C ILE A 14 -13.02 6.20 44.60
N THR A 15 -13.88 6.39 43.58
CA THR A 15 -15.30 5.98 43.61
C THR A 15 -15.94 5.92 42.23
N ASP A 16 -16.93 5.03 42.06
CA ASP A 16 -18.02 5.16 41.08
C ASP A 16 -19.23 5.78 41.79
N GLY A 17 -20.07 6.57 41.09
CA GLY A 17 -21.27 7.13 41.70
C GLY A 17 -22.08 8.04 40.79
N GLU A 18 -23.40 8.03 40.98
CA GLU A 18 -24.31 9.05 40.44
C GLU A 18 -24.22 10.30 41.33
N ILE A 19 -23.92 11.47 40.76
CA ILE A 19 -23.81 12.72 41.53
C ILE A 19 -25.14 13.47 41.50
N PHE A 20 -25.75 13.64 42.67
CA PHE A 20 -26.89 14.52 42.89
C PHE A 20 -26.47 15.73 43.73
N VAL A 21 -26.34 16.91 43.10
CA VAL A 21 -26.02 18.15 43.81
C VAL A 21 -27.31 18.80 44.31
N GLY A 22 -27.55 18.74 45.61
CA GLY A 22 -28.70 19.37 46.25
C GLY A 22 -28.39 20.77 46.76
N ALA A 23 -28.90 21.79 46.07
CA ALA A 23 -29.17 23.11 46.66
C ALA A 23 -30.69 23.26 46.85
N GLU A 24 -31.09 23.87 47.96
CA GLU A 24 -32.45 23.94 48.51
C GLU A 24 -33.62 23.78 47.50
N GLY A 25 -34.20 22.58 47.47
CA GLY A 25 -35.54 22.33 46.91
C GLY A 25 -35.65 22.11 45.40
N ARG A 26 -34.57 22.20 44.60
CA ARG A 26 -34.59 21.80 43.19
C ARG A 26 -33.77 20.54 42.94
N ARG A 27 -34.34 19.63 42.13
CA ARG A 27 -33.65 18.47 41.54
C ARG A 27 -33.26 18.84 40.12
N ASP A 28 -32.11 19.47 39.95
CA ASP A 28 -31.57 19.73 38.62
C ASP A 28 -30.76 18.50 38.16
N GLN A 29 -31.20 17.90 37.06
CA GLN A 29 -30.52 16.80 36.40
C GLN A 29 -29.34 17.37 35.59
N ILE A 30 -28.12 16.92 35.86
CA ILE A 30 -26.96 17.27 35.04
C ILE A 30 -27.09 16.52 33.72
N THR A 31 -27.65 17.20 32.72
CA THR A 31 -27.66 16.73 31.33
C THR A 31 -26.42 17.26 30.63
N VAL A 32 -25.67 16.40 29.94
CA VAL A 32 -24.63 16.83 29.00
C VAL A 32 -25.30 17.73 27.96
N ARG A 33 -24.95 19.02 27.95
CA ARG A 33 -25.45 19.92 26.90
C ARG A 33 -24.78 19.51 25.59
N TYR A 34 -25.60 19.07 24.63
CA TYR A 34 -25.17 18.87 23.25
C TYR A 34 -24.51 20.14 22.69
N PRO A 35 -23.65 20.01 21.66
CA PRO A 35 -23.33 21.12 20.77
C PRO A 35 -24.64 21.74 20.26
N LEU A 36 -24.78 23.05 20.42
CA LEU A 36 -26.02 23.78 20.16
C LEU A 36 -26.30 23.92 18.66
N SER A 37 -26.96 22.93 18.03
CA SER A 37 -27.48 23.09 16.66
C SER A 37 -28.67 22.20 16.24
N ASP A 38 -29.38 21.52 17.14
CA ASP A 38 -30.54 20.68 16.75
C ASP A 38 -31.72 20.82 17.73
N PRO A 39 -32.96 21.12 17.28
CA PRO A 39 -34.14 21.28 18.15
C PRO A 39 -34.93 19.99 18.43
N ASP A 40 -34.41 18.80 18.13
CA ASP A 40 -35.12 17.53 18.36
C ASP A 40 -35.04 17.04 19.82
N ASP A 41 -36.04 17.43 20.61
CA ASP A 41 -36.24 17.15 22.04
C ASP A 41 -36.74 15.71 22.32
N SER A 42 -36.43 14.75 21.44
CA SER A 42 -36.88 13.35 21.52
C SER A 42 -35.99 12.43 22.38
N LEU A 43 -34.73 12.80 22.67
CA LEU A 43 -33.77 11.98 23.43
C LEU A 43 -33.84 12.15 24.97
N LYS A 44 -35.02 12.49 25.50
CA LYS A 44 -35.29 12.82 26.92
C LYS A 44 -35.06 11.70 27.97
N ALA A 45 -34.50 10.56 27.57
CA ALA A 45 -34.30 9.39 28.42
C ALA A 45 -32.91 8.74 28.32
N ALA A 46 -31.89 9.45 27.84
CA ALA A 46 -30.49 9.01 27.91
C ALA A 46 -29.92 9.13 29.35
N THR A 47 -30.49 8.36 30.27
CA THR A 47 -30.00 8.26 31.66
C THR A 47 -28.81 7.31 31.71
N ILE A 48 -27.63 7.86 32.00
CA ILE A 48 -26.57 7.37 32.90
C ILE A 48 -25.34 8.22 32.61
N LEU A 49 -25.02 9.12 33.54
CA LEU A 49 -23.77 9.86 33.58
C LEU A 49 -22.93 9.30 34.72
N TYR A 50 -21.75 8.76 34.41
CA TYR A 50 -20.75 8.42 35.42
C TYR A 50 -19.69 9.53 35.44
N HIS A 51 -19.37 10.03 36.62
CA HIS A 51 -18.26 10.98 36.81
C HIS A 51 -17.08 10.25 37.41
N LEU A 52 -15.97 10.13 36.67
CA LEU A 52 -14.76 9.52 37.20
C LEU A 52 -13.94 10.54 38.00
N ILE A 53 -14.12 10.58 39.31
CA ILE A 53 -13.28 11.42 40.18
C ILE A 53 -11.98 10.67 40.50
N SER A 54 -10.91 11.04 39.79
CA SER A 54 -9.54 10.65 40.14
C SER A 54 -8.90 11.72 41.04
N SER A 55 -8.13 11.32 42.05
CA SER A 55 -7.13 12.23 42.61
C SER A 55 -5.88 12.14 41.75
N SER A 56 -5.69 13.15 40.91
CA SER A 56 -4.53 13.30 40.04
C SER A 56 -3.26 13.56 40.84
N VAL A 57 -2.21 12.78 40.59
CA VAL A 57 -0.84 13.06 41.02
C VAL A 57 -0.12 13.66 39.82
N GLY A 58 -0.42 14.92 39.54
CA GLY A 58 -0.07 15.60 38.30
C GLY A 58 0.00 17.12 38.49
N ARG A 59 0.46 17.83 37.46
CA ARG A 59 0.53 19.30 37.41
C ARG A 59 -0.49 19.79 36.39
N PRO A 60 -1.22 20.90 36.59
CA PRO A 60 -2.12 21.40 35.55
C PRO A 60 -1.34 21.79 34.28
N LEU A 61 -2.00 21.77 33.11
CA LEU A 61 -1.33 22.03 31.83
C LEU A 61 -0.55 23.36 31.78
N TRP A 62 -1.02 24.40 32.47
CA TRP A 62 -0.36 25.71 32.54
C TRP A 62 0.91 25.75 33.41
N ASP A 63 1.22 24.69 34.16
CA ASP A 63 2.47 24.57 34.94
C ASP A 63 3.60 23.90 34.11
N TYR A 64 3.47 23.83 32.78
CA TYR A 64 4.49 23.26 31.88
C TYR A 64 5.88 23.90 32.06
N GLN A 65 6.94 23.09 31.90
CA GLN A 65 8.34 23.51 32.01
C GLN A 65 9.00 23.76 30.66
N SER A 66 8.38 23.32 29.56
CA SER A 66 8.83 23.57 28.20
C SER A 66 7.68 23.52 27.21
N ASP A 67 7.79 24.25 26.09
CA ASP A 67 6.80 24.23 25.01
C ASP A 67 6.57 22.81 24.47
N ALA A 68 7.58 21.94 24.52
CA ALA A 68 7.48 20.52 24.17
C ALA A 68 6.59 19.73 25.15
N GLU A 69 6.72 19.98 26.46
CA GLU A 69 5.85 19.37 27.48
C GLU A 69 4.39 19.83 27.33
N LEU A 70 4.18 21.12 27.02
CA LEU A 70 2.85 21.67 26.72
C LEU A 70 2.22 20.99 25.50
N LEU A 71 2.95 20.93 24.38
CA LEU A 71 2.44 20.36 23.13
C LEU A 71 2.19 18.85 23.25
N GLN A 72 3.10 18.09 23.87
CA GLN A 72 2.90 16.65 24.08
C GLN A 72 1.70 16.41 25.03
N GLY A 73 1.57 17.19 26.10
CA GLY A 73 0.42 17.09 27.00
C GLY A 73 -0.92 17.39 26.33
N MET A 74 -0.95 18.24 25.30
CA MET A 74 -2.14 18.50 24.47
C MET A 74 -2.40 17.37 23.46
N LEU A 75 -1.36 16.82 22.83
CA LEU A 75 -1.48 15.68 21.89
C LEU A 75 -2.02 14.44 22.60
N ASP A 76 -1.42 14.05 23.74
CA ASP A 76 -1.86 12.90 24.53
C ASP A 76 -3.34 13.02 24.96
N ALA A 77 -3.79 14.25 25.26
CA ALA A 77 -5.19 14.53 25.58
C ALA A 77 -6.12 14.42 24.36
N MET A 78 -5.67 14.76 23.16
CA MET A 78 -6.43 14.57 21.91
C MET A 78 -6.54 13.10 21.54
N ASP A 79 -5.47 12.32 21.68
CA ASP A 79 -5.47 10.87 21.45
C ASP A 79 -6.41 10.14 22.44
N ALA A 80 -6.42 10.58 23.70
CA ALA A 80 -7.38 10.10 24.69
C ALA A 80 -8.84 10.38 24.28
N CYS A 81 -9.14 11.54 23.69
CA CYS A 81 -10.47 11.85 23.16
C CYS A 81 -10.86 10.98 21.96
N GLU A 82 -9.93 10.76 21.03
CA GLU A 82 -10.19 9.91 19.86
C GLU A 82 -10.45 8.45 20.29
N LEU A 83 -9.73 7.97 21.32
CA LEU A 83 -9.95 6.66 21.92
C LEU A 83 -11.33 6.54 22.58
N LEU A 84 -11.76 7.55 23.35
CA LEU A 84 -13.09 7.58 23.98
C LEU A 84 -14.21 7.58 22.91
N TRP A 85 -14.05 8.39 21.86
CA TRP A 85 -14.98 8.44 20.72
C TRP A 85 -15.09 7.08 20.00
N LYS A 86 -13.96 6.45 19.68
CA LYS A 86 -13.92 5.10 19.05
C LYS A 86 -14.63 4.02 19.88
N ASN A 87 -14.72 4.21 21.20
CA ASN A 87 -15.40 3.30 22.13
C ASN A 87 -16.86 3.70 22.45
N GLN A 88 -17.44 4.66 21.72
CA GLN A 88 -18.80 5.20 21.96
C GLN A 88 -19.00 5.79 23.37
N ILE A 89 -17.93 6.35 23.93
CA ILE A 89 -17.94 7.01 25.23
C ILE A 89 -18.02 8.52 24.99
N LEU A 90 -19.19 9.11 25.23
CA LEU A 90 -19.36 10.56 25.22
C LEU A 90 -18.56 11.15 26.38
N HIS A 91 -17.82 12.24 26.15
CA HIS A 91 -17.11 12.97 27.20
C HIS A 91 -17.21 14.48 27.00
N ARG A 92 -16.91 15.25 28.06
CA ARG A 92 -16.77 16.71 28.00
C ARG A 92 -15.49 17.08 27.27
N GLY A 93 -15.56 18.00 26.30
CA GLY A 93 -14.47 18.28 25.35
C GLY A 93 -13.14 18.74 25.96
N VAL A 94 -12.09 18.74 25.14
CA VAL A 94 -10.73 19.14 25.55
C VAL A 94 -10.65 20.64 25.84
N SER A 95 -10.03 20.98 26.96
CA SER A 95 -9.66 22.34 27.35
C SER A 95 -8.38 22.33 28.17
N ALA A 96 -7.67 23.45 28.27
CA ALA A 96 -6.54 23.53 29.21
C ALA A 96 -6.96 23.24 30.67
N GLY A 97 -8.23 23.50 31.02
CA GLY A 97 -8.83 23.28 32.34
C GLY A 97 -8.97 21.83 32.78
N ASN A 98 -9.00 20.87 31.86
CA ASN A 98 -9.14 19.44 32.15
C ASN A 98 -7.97 18.58 31.65
N ILE A 99 -6.82 19.19 31.33
CA ILE A 99 -5.57 18.49 31.04
C ILE A 99 -4.60 18.64 32.22
N ILE A 100 -4.04 17.51 32.63
CA ILE A 100 -3.02 17.42 33.69
C ILE A 100 -1.77 16.74 33.12
N LEU A 101 -0.63 17.41 33.30
CA LEU A 101 0.71 16.91 33.00
C LEU A 101 1.20 15.91 34.07
N ALA A 102 1.95 14.91 33.64
CA ALA A 102 2.67 14.01 34.52
C ALA A 102 3.72 14.77 35.37
N VAL A 103 3.85 14.43 36.66
CA VAL A 103 4.96 14.96 37.50
C VAL A 103 6.30 14.32 37.11
N ASN A 104 6.27 13.04 36.74
CA ASN A 104 7.41 12.27 36.23
C ASN A 104 6.88 11.26 35.20
N PRO A 105 6.71 11.64 33.92
CA PRO A 105 6.37 10.67 32.88
C PRO A 105 7.53 9.67 32.77
N GLY A 106 7.24 8.38 32.95
CA GLY A 106 8.20 7.33 32.64
C GLY A 106 8.44 7.24 31.12
N PRO A 107 9.46 6.51 30.65
CA PRO A 107 9.76 6.38 29.22
C PRO A 107 8.66 5.70 28.37
N ILE A 108 7.57 5.22 29.01
CA ILE A 108 6.40 4.59 28.40
C ILE A 108 5.09 5.20 28.97
N GLY A 109 5.19 6.34 29.68
CA GLY A 109 4.05 7.02 30.30
C GLY A 109 3.66 8.28 29.52
N ALA A 110 2.36 8.52 29.37
CA ALA A 110 1.86 9.76 28.77
C ALA A 110 2.33 10.99 29.58
N VAL A 111 2.62 12.06 28.86
CA VAL A 111 2.99 13.37 29.37
C VAL A 111 1.74 14.14 29.81
N GLY A 112 0.59 13.94 29.15
CA GLY A 112 -0.71 14.53 29.51
C GLY A 112 -1.84 13.53 29.76
N PHE A 113 -2.80 13.92 30.60
CA PHE A 113 -4.01 13.15 30.93
C PHE A 113 -5.25 14.05 30.98
N LEU A 114 -6.40 13.52 30.55
CA LEU A 114 -7.70 14.13 30.82
C LEU A 114 -8.13 13.83 32.26
N SER A 115 -8.23 14.87 33.09
CA SER A 115 -8.44 14.72 34.54
C SER A 115 -9.90 14.72 34.97
N ASP A 116 -10.80 15.18 34.11
CA ASP A 116 -12.22 15.38 34.39
C ASP A 116 -13.07 14.81 33.25
N VAL A 117 -13.40 13.52 33.38
CA VAL A 117 -14.19 12.77 32.41
C VAL A 117 -15.55 12.44 33.01
N GLU A 118 -16.52 13.31 32.75
CA GLU A 118 -17.94 12.96 32.74
C GLU A 118 -18.19 12.04 31.53
N PHE A 119 -18.82 10.87 31.71
CA PHE A 119 -19.12 9.99 30.58
C PHE A 119 -20.51 9.33 30.61
N ALA A 120 -21.08 9.17 29.41
CA ALA A 120 -22.33 8.47 29.18
C ALA A 120 -22.17 7.40 28.09
N ARG A 121 -22.78 6.23 28.31
CA ARG A 121 -22.81 5.15 27.32
C ARG A 121 -23.96 5.37 26.35
N MET A 122 -23.66 5.43 25.05
CA MET A 122 -24.69 5.60 24.02
C MET A 122 -25.60 4.37 23.91
N PRO A 123 -26.93 4.53 23.76
CA PRO A 123 -27.84 3.46 23.34
C PRO A 123 -27.48 2.92 21.95
N ALA A 124 -27.65 1.62 21.74
CA ALA A 124 -27.19 0.89 20.54
C ALA A 124 -27.96 1.23 19.25
N ASP A 125 -29.04 1.99 19.35
CA ASP A 125 -29.93 2.45 18.28
C ASP A 125 -29.62 3.87 17.79
N VAL A 126 -28.76 4.63 18.47
CA VAL A 126 -28.31 5.96 18.00
C VAL A 126 -27.35 5.80 16.82
N ARG A 127 -27.73 6.36 15.67
CA ARG A 127 -26.88 6.45 14.46
C ARG A 127 -26.67 7.91 14.08
N PHE A 128 -25.42 8.27 13.82
CA PHE A 128 -25.09 9.58 13.23
C PHE A 128 -25.46 9.59 11.74
N SER A 129 -26.03 10.69 11.25
CA SER A 129 -26.11 10.99 9.82
C SER A 129 -24.69 11.12 9.25
N GLY A 130 -24.44 10.49 8.10
CA GLY A 130 -23.10 10.34 7.53
C GLY A 130 -22.48 11.60 6.91
N ASP A 131 -23.03 12.78 7.17
CA ASP A 131 -22.49 14.06 6.71
C ASP A 131 -21.69 14.70 7.85
N SER A 132 -20.36 14.70 7.72
CA SER A 132 -19.50 15.51 8.59
C SER A 132 -19.56 16.98 8.17
N GLU A 133 -20.72 17.61 8.33
CA GLU A 133 -20.71 19.05 8.57
C GLU A 133 -19.95 19.28 9.88
N TYR A 134 -18.86 20.05 9.79
CA TYR A 134 -18.23 20.65 10.95
C TYR A 134 -19.26 21.59 11.60
N ALA A 135 -20.05 21.05 12.52
CA ALA A 135 -20.91 21.85 13.39
C ALA A 135 -19.99 22.79 14.19
N SER A 136 -19.96 24.05 13.78
CA SER A 136 -19.15 25.09 14.40
C SER A 136 -19.66 25.39 15.80
N SER A 137 -19.21 24.60 16.79
CA SER A 137 -19.45 24.89 18.20
C SER A 137 -18.63 26.12 18.59
N ALA A 138 -19.35 27.25 18.69
CA ALA A 138 -18.88 28.56 19.17
C ALA A 138 -17.76 28.42 20.23
N THR A 139 -16.56 28.97 20.07
CA THR A 139 -16.29 30.41 19.81
C THR A 139 -17.34 31.31 20.44
N ASN A 140 -17.44 31.26 21.77
CA ASN A 140 -18.00 32.37 22.52
C ASN A 140 -16.96 33.51 22.59
N CYS A 141 -16.71 34.13 21.43
CA CYS A 141 -15.84 35.29 21.24
C CYS A 141 -16.53 36.25 20.27
N ASP A 142 -16.56 37.53 20.66
CA ASP A 142 -17.33 38.64 20.08
C ASP A 142 -17.23 38.78 18.54
N ASP A 143 -18.35 39.13 17.92
CA ASP A 143 -18.71 38.87 16.52
C ASP A 143 -18.13 39.93 15.53
N ARG A 144 -16.83 40.24 15.67
CA ARG A 144 -16.16 41.37 14.98
C ARG A 144 -14.99 41.03 14.07
N LEU A 145 -14.58 39.76 13.96
CA LEU A 145 -13.43 39.34 13.15
C LEU A 145 -13.85 38.42 12.00
N ARG A 146 -14.40 39.01 10.94
CA ARG A 146 -14.48 38.32 9.64
C ARG A 146 -13.06 38.06 9.10
N PRO A 147 -12.81 36.92 8.45
CA PRO A 147 -11.48 36.59 7.95
C PRO A 147 -11.09 37.51 6.78
N GLN A 148 -10.09 38.37 7.01
CA GLN A 148 -9.26 38.92 5.93
C GLN A 148 -8.04 38.02 5.73
N GLN A 149 -7.64 37.86 4.48
CA GLN A 149 -6.57 36.98 4.03
C GLN A 149 -5.20 37.43 4.56
N THR A 150 -4.80 36.95 5.74
CA THR A 150 -3.42 36.77 6.25
C THR A 150 -3.50 36.38 7.72
N ALA A 151 -3.12 35.15 8.11
CA ALA A 151 -3.07 34.79 9.53
C ALA A 151 -2.08 33.64 9.80
N GLY A 152 -0.95 33.98 10.41
CA GLY A 152 -0.27 33.04 11.31
C GLY A 152 -1.01 33.00 12.66
N TYR A 153 -0.88 31.89 13.38
CA TYR A 153 -1.62 31.64 14.62
C TYR A 153 -1.29 32.67 15.72
N VAL A 154 -2.31 33.09 16.47
CA VAL A 154 -2.17 34.01 17.62
C VAL A 154 -2.65 33.31 18.88
N ILE A 155 -1.72 33.06 19.81
CA ILE A 155 -2.04 32.50 21.11
C ILE A 155 -2.34 33.66 22.05
N TYR A 156 -3.54 33.68 22.63
CA TYR A 156 -3.97 34.64 23.65
C TYR A 156 -3.83 34.01 25.03
N VAL A 157 -2.94 34.55 25.86
CA VAL A 157 -2.74 34.15 27.26
C VAL A 157 -3.70 34.94 28.13
N TYR A 158 -4.40 34.26 29.03
CA TYR A 158 -5.24 34.86 30.06
C TYR A 158 -4.71 34.45 31.43
N ASP A 159 -4.77 35.36 32.40
CA ASP A 159 -4.41 35.05 33.79
C ASP A 159 -5.50 34.25 34.52
N ALA A 160 -5.21 33.83 35.74
CA ALA A 160 -6.11 33.04 36.58
C ALA A 160 -7.43 33.76 36.99
N SER A 161 -7.60 35.03 36.64
CA SER A 161 -8.85 35.79 36.80
C SER A 161 -9.66 35.92 35.50
N GLY A 162 -9.11 35.45 34.37
CA GLY A 162 -9.69 35.60 33.04
C GLY A 162 -9.34 36.93 32.35
N GLN A 163 -8.38 37.71 32.86
CA GLN A 163 -7.89 38.91 32.17
C GLN A 163 -6.80 38.57 31.15
N HIS A 164 -6.84 39.23 29.99
CA HIS A 164 -5.87 39.00 28.92
C HIS A 164 -4.47 39.49 29.31
N ALA A 165 -3.55 38.54 29.47
CA ALA A 165 -2.18 38.74 29.94
C ALA A 165 -1.16 38.95 28.81
N GLY A 166 -1.51 38.64 27.55
CA GLY A 166 -0.69 38.93 26.38
C GLY A 166 -0.93 37.97 25.21
N SER A 167 -0.50 38.37 24.01
CA SER A 167 -0.68 37.58 22.78
C SER A 167 0.63 37.41 22.00
N THR A 168 0.92 36.18 21.57
CA THR A 168 2.09 35.84 20.75
C THR A 168 1.67 35.37 19.35
N HIS A 169 2.34 35.90 18.32
CA HIS A 169 2.19 35.45 16.93
C HIS A 169 3.19 34.34 16.60
N ILE A 170 2.70 33.21 16.10
CA ILE A 170 3.49 32.14 15.50
C ILE A 170 3.27 32.19 13.99
N SER A 171 4.35 32.42 13.23
CA SER A 171 4.34 32.32 11.77
C SER A 171 4.48 30.87 11.31
N ASP A 172 3.89 30.52 10.18
CA ASP A 172 3.95 29.15 9.61
C ASP A 172 5.40 28.66 9.44
N ALA A 173 6.31 29.55 9.02
CA ALA A 173 7.73 29.26 8.92
C ALA A 173 8.37 28.83 10.26
N LYS A 174 7.87 29.31 11.41
CA LYS A 174 8.33 28.84 12.73
C LYS A 174 7.72 27.48 13.09
N LEU A 175 6.47 27.20 12.72
CA LEU A 175 5.87 25.87 12.86
C LEU A 175 6.63 24.83 12.02
N GLU A 176 6.90 25.12 10.75
CA GLU A 176 7.75 24.27 9.90
C GLU A 176 9.15 24.09 10.48
N THR A 177 9.78 25.17 10.98
CA THR A 177 11.12 25.10 11.60
C THR A 177 11.13 24.30 12.91
N VAL A 178 10.07 24.34 13.72
CA VAL A 178 9.96 23.55 14.96
C VAL A 178 9.70 22.07 14.64
N VAL A 179 8.83 21.77 13.68
CA VAL A 179 8.59 20.38 13.21
C VAL A 179 9.86 19.79 12.58
N GLN A 180 10.60 20.56 11.75
CA GLN A 180 11.87 20.13 11.15
C GLN A 180 13.01 19.96 12.17
N ASN A 181 12.98 20.68 13.29
CA ASN A 181 14.01 20.57 14.33
C ASN A 181 13.72 19.50 15.40
N MET A 182 12.56 18.81 15.34
CA MET A 182 12.20 17.77 16.33
C MET A 182 12.35 16.32 15.86
N SER A 183 12.64 16.05 14.58
CA SER A 183 13.01 14.71 14.12
C SER A 183 14.45 14.66 13.59
N SER A 184 15.36 14.14 14.42
CA SER A 184 16.52 13.41 13.86
C SER A 184 15.97 12.29 12.97
N PRO A 185 16.49 12.08 11.75
CA PRO A 185 15.95 11.07 10.86
C PRO A 185 16.00 9.68 11.51
N LYS A 186 14.89 8.95 11.45
CA LYS A 186 14.66 7.67 12.13
C LYS A 186 15.67 6.61 11.68
N PHE A 187 15.88 6.58 10.36
CA PHE A 187 16.93 5.88 9.61
C PHE A 187 16.81 6.32 8.13
N ARG A 188 17.87 6.12 7.34
CA ARG A 188 17.88 6.37 5.89
C ARG A 188 17.55 5.10 5.11
N VAL A 189 16.77 5.24 4.04
CA VAL A 189 16.44 4.15 3.11
C VAL A 189 17.01 4.43 1.72
N ALA A 190 17.83 3.50 1.23
CA ALA A 190 18.27 3.48 -0.16
C ALA A 190 17.49 2.41 -0.93
N ILE A 191 16.94 2.79 -2.08
CA ILE A 191 16.16 1.94 -2.96
C ILE A 191 16.95 1.80 -4.27
N CYS A 192 17.54 0.64 -4.52
CA CYS A 192 18.22 0.40 -5.79
C CYS A 192 17.20 -0.07 -6.83
N GLY A 193 16.98 0.71 -7.89
CA GLY A 193 16.02 0.47 -8.97
C GLY A 193 14.85 1.46 -8.96
N GLY A 194 14.77 2.31 -9.99
CA GLY A 194 13.70 3.28 -10.24
C GLY A 194 12.48 2.69 -10.97
N GLY A 195 12.29 1.37 -10.94
CA GLY A 195 11.11 0.71 -11.50
C GLY A 195 9.85 0.90 -10.65
N ILE A 196 8.72 0.35 -11.10
CA ILE A 196 7.41 0.48 -10.43
C ILE A 196 7.49 0.17 -8.93
N GLY A 197 8.10 -0.95 -8.52
CA GLY A 197 8.22 -1.30 -7.10
C GLY A 197 9.02 -0.29 -6.28
N GLY A 198 10.20 0.12 -6.77
CA GLY A 198 11.06 1.09 -6.07
C GLY A 198 10.43 2.48 -5.96
N LEU A 199 9.79 2.96 -7.03
CA LEU A 199 9.03 4.21 -7.01
C LEU A 199 7.80 4.12 -6.11
N THR A 200 7.08 2.99 -6.11
CA THR A 200 5.93 2.79 -5.21
C THR A 200 6.36 2.84 -3.75
N LEU A 201 7.53 2.26 -3.42
CA LEU A 201 8.08 2.30 -2.07
C LEU A 201 8.50 3.72 -1.69
N ALA A 202 9.13 4.47 -2.60
CA ALA A 202 9.50 5.86 -2.37
C ALA A 202 8.27 6.77 -2.14
N VAL A 203 7.17 6.55 -2.86
CA VAL A 203 5.88 7.25 -2.62
C VAL A 203 5.25 6.81 -1.29
N ALA A 204 5.31 5.53 -0.95
CA ALA A 204 4.75 5.00 0.30
C ALA A 204 5.48 5.55 1.54
N LEU A 205 6.81 5.53 1.53
CA LEU A 205 7.66 6.14 2.57
C LEU A 205 7.57 7.67 2.56
N GLY A 206 7.30 8.28 1.42
CA GLY A 206 7.22 9.74 1.25
C GLY A 206 6.11 10.45 2.02
N LYS A 207 5.19 9.70 2.62
CA LYS A 207 4.18 10.21 3.56
C LYS A 207 4.77 10.58 4.93
N TYR A 208 6.01 10.20 5.21
CA TYR A 208 6.67 10.33 6.50
C TYR A 208 7.92 11.20 6.35
N SER A 209 8.01 12.29 7.13
CA SER A 209 9.04 13.32 6.96
C SER A 209 10.37 12.99 7.64
N ASP A 210 10.39 11.99 8.52
CA ASP A 210 11.52 11.53 9.33
C ASP A 210 12.34 10.41 8.69
N ILE A 211 11.96 9.95 7.49
CA ILE A 211 12.67 8.92 6.71
C ILE A 211 13.23 9.53 5.42
N PRO A 212 14.54 9.83 5.34
CA PRO A 212 15.21 10.25 4.11
C PRO A 212 15.30 9.08 3.11
N ILE A 213 14.97 9.35 1.84
CA ILE A 213 14.90 8.33 0.78
C ILE A 213 15.85 8.68 -0.37
N ASP A 214 16.70 7.74 -0.76
CA ASP A 214 17.52 7.83 -1.97
C ASP A 214 17.17 6.69 -2.95
N VAL A 215 16.69 7.03 -4.15
CA VAL A 215 16.43 6.06 -5.23
C VAL A 215 17.61 6.06 -6.20
N TYR A 216 18.25 4.92 -6.40
CA TYR A 216 19.39 4.75 -7.30
C TYR A 216 18.99 3.96 -8.55
N GLU A 217 18.83 4.63 -9.69
CA GLU A 217 18.53 4.02 -10.98
C GLU A 217 19.81 3.81 -11.81
N ALA A 218 19.96 2.62 -12.39
CA ALA A 218 21.15 2.21 -13.13
C ALA A 218 21.19 2.75 -14.57
N ALA A 219 20.05 3.07 -15.17
CA ALA A 219 19.93 3.81 -16.43
C ALA A 219 20.07 5.33 -16.21
N ASN A 220 20.35 6.08 -17.28
CA ASN A 220 20.46 7.54 -17.27
C ASN A 220 19.12 8.27 -17.06
N GLU A 221 18.01 7.58 -17.33
CA GLU A 221 16.64 8.02 -17.07
C GLU A 221 15.80 6.87 -16.52
N ILE A 222 14.73 7.18 -15.79
CA ILE A 222 13.73 6.19 -15.40
C ILE A 222 12.90 5.84 -16.64
N GLY A 223 13.01 4.59 -17.10
CA GLY A 223 12.27 4.08 -18.24
C GLY A 223 11.62 2.73 -17.95
N THR A 224 10.84 2.22 -18.92
CA THR A 224 10.18 0.91 -18.78
C THR A 224 10.19 0.10 -20.07
N VAL A 225 10.50 -1.19 -19.96
CA VAL A 225 10.33 -2.15 -21.05
C VAL A 225 8.87 -2.67 -21.07
N GLY A 226 8.25 -2.65 -22.25
CA GLY A 226 6.86 -3.06 -22.46
C GLY A 226 5.84 -1.93 -22.27
N ALA A 227 4.70 -2.03 -22.94
CA ALA A 227 3.73 -0.93 -23.07
C ALA A 227 2.47 -1.10 -22.21
N GLY A 228 1.82 -2.27 -22.25
CA GLY A 228 0.60 -2.52 -21.45
C GLY A 228 0.88 -3.16 -20.09
N LEU A 229 0.04 -2.83 -19.10
CA LEU A 229 -0.18 -3.60 -17.88
C LEU A 229 -1.68 -3.65 -17.57
N ALA A 230 -2.11 -4.68 -16.83
CA ALA A 230 -3.46 -4.79 -16.31
C ALA A 230 -3.43 -4.54 -14.79
N VAL A 231 -4.17 -3.52 -14.33
CA VAL A 231 -4.41 -3.28 -12.89
C VAL A 231 -5.62 -4.10 -12.45
N TRP A 232 -5.47 -4.87 -11.38
CA TRP A 232 -6.55 -5.67 -10.77
C TRP A 232 -6.91 -5.11 -9.40
N LYS A 233 -8.02 -5.56 -8.80
CA LYS A 233 -8.56 -5.05 -7.50
C LYS A 233 -7.47 -4.85 -6.45
N ARG A 234 -6.66 -5.87 -6.16
CA ARG A 234 -5.58 -5.77 -5.15
C ARG A 234 -4.57 -4.67 -5.47
N THR A 235 -4.15 -4.55 -6.72
CA THR A 235 -3.23 -3.49 -7.17
C THR A 235 -3.89 -2.12 -7.10
N TRP A 236 -5.19 -2.05 -7.43
CA TRP A 236 -5.96 -0.83 -7.37
C TRP A 236 -6.14 -0.32 -5.93
N ASP A 237 -6.45 -1.19 -4.97
CA ASP A 237 -6.56 -0.80 -3.55
C ASP A 237 -5.24 -0.18 -3.03
N VAL A 238 -4.08 -0.72 -3.46
CA VAL A 238 -2.77 -0.11 -3.20
C VAL A 238 -2.64 1.25 -3.89
N MET A 239 -3.00 1.36 -5.18
CA MET A 239 -2.97 2.62 -5.94
C MET A 239 -3.83 3.72 -5.30
N GLN A 240 -5.04 3.40 -4.83
CA GLN A 240 -5.90 4.33 -4.10
C GLN A 240 -5.26 4.78 -2.80
N SER A 241 -4.70 3.84 -2.01
CA SER A 241 -4.03 4.15 -0.75
C SER A 241 -2.85 5.11 -0.91
N LEU A 242 -2.24 5.17 -2.10
CA LEU A 242 -1.12 6.05 -2.46
C LEU A 242 -1.56 7.33 -3.19
N GLY A 243 -2.85 7.53 -3.43
CA GLY A 243 -3.39 8.74 -4.07
C GLY A 243 -3.36 8.74 -5.61
N LEU A 244 -3.03 7.61 -6.26
CA LEU A 244 -2.95 7.56 -7.73
C LEU A 244 -4.31 7.76 -8.43
N GLU A 245 -5.43 7.65 -7.71
CA GLU A 245 -6.77 7.93 -8.23
C GLU A 245 -6.92 9.37 -8.75
N ALA A 246 -6.35 10.35 -8.04
CA ALA A 246 -6.33 11.73 -8.47
C ALA A 246 -5.49 11.91 -9.76
N GLU A 247 -4.34 11.25 -9.82
CA GLU A 247 -3.42 11.32 -10.95
C GLU A 247 -3.93 10.58 -12.21
N MET A 248 -4.73 9.52 -12.03
CA MET A 248 -5.49 8.86 -13.10
C MET A 248 -6.63 9.74 -13.61
N THR A 249 -7.38 10.36 -12.71
CA THR A 249 -8.47 11.30 -13.05
C THR A 249 -7.94 12.49 -13.85
N LYS A 250 -6.84 13.11 -13.39
CA LYS A 250 -6.07 14.17 -14.08
C LYS A 250 -5.64 13.76 -15.50
N ARG A 251 -5.28 12.49 -15.70
CA ARG A 251 -4.89 11.90 -17.01
C ARG A 251 -6.08 11.37 -17.84
N LYS A 252 -7.31 11.48 -17.35
CA LYS A 252 -8.55 10.93 -17.98
C LYS A 252 -8.47 9.42 -18.23
N ILE A 253 -7.79 8.71 -17.34
CA ILE A 253 -7.76 7.25 -17.32
C ILE A 253 -8.98 6.79 -16.52
N PRO A 254 -9.83 5.89 -17.06
CA PRO A 254 -10.99 5.37 -16.36
C PRO A 254 -10.62 4.74 -15.02
N LEU A 255 -11.43 5.03 -14.01
CA LEU A 255 -11.41 4.34 -12.73
C LEU A 255 -12.15 2.99 -12.88
N PRO A 256 -11.75 1.96 -12.13
CA PRO A 256 -12.39 0.64 -12.19
C PRO A 256 -13.79 0.67 -11.56
N GLN A 257 -14.59 -0.36 -11.86
CA GLN A 257 -15.94 -0.53 -11.32
C GLN A 257 -16.10 -1.92 -10.70
N GLU A 258 -16.76 -1.98 -9.55
CA GLU A 258 -17.15 -3.24 -8.89
C GLU A 258 -18.41 -3.79 -9.56
N LYS A 259 -18.20 -4.62 -10.59
CA LYS A 259 -19.26 -5.32 -11.33
C LYS A 259 -18.69 -6.58 -11.98
N ASP A 260 -19.51 -7.61 -12.11
CA ASP A 260 -19.19 -8.77 -12.95
C ASP A 260 -19.15 -8.36 -14.42
N GLU A 261 -17.97 -8.43 -15.05
CA GLU A 261 -17.85 -8.16 -16.49
C GLU A 261 -16.96 -9.19 -17.23
N PRO A 262 -17.23 -9.44 -18.53
CA PRO A 262 -16.40 -10.30 -19.37
C PRO A 262 -14.97 -9.76 -19.49
N SER A 263 -14.00 -10.41 -18.84
CA SER A 263 -12.61 -9.96 -18.81
C SER A 263 -11.78 -10.57 -19.93
N VAL A 264 -11.38 -11.83 -19.80
CA VAL A 264 -10.55 -12.51 -20.81
C VAL A 264 -11.33 -13.63 -21.51
N MET A 265 -11.54 -13.51 -22.81
CA MET A 265 -11.99 -14.64 -23.63
C MET A 265 -10.80 -15.57 -23.92
N ILE A 266 -10.91 -16.87 -23.63
CA ILE A 266 -9.94 -17.88 -24.06
C ILE A 266 -10.55 -18.66 -25.22
N ARG A 267 -9.84 -18.70 -26.34
CA ARG A 267 -10.32 -19.21 -27.62
C ARG A 267 -9.29 -20.17 -28.22
N ARG A 268 -9.67 -21.37 -28.62
CA ARG A 268 -8.80 -22.27 -29.39
C ARG A 268 -8.65 -21.68 -30.79
N ALA A 269 -7.42 -21.46 -31.24
CA ALA A 269 -7.14 -20.70 -32.46
C ALA A 269 -6.18 -21.39 -33.44
N ASP A 270 -5.68 -22.58 -33.10
CA ASP A 270 -4.83 -23.43 -33.95
C ASP A 270 -5.61 -24.23 -35.01
N ASP A 271 -6.72 -23.67 -35.52
CA ASP A 271 -7.52 -24.23 -36.61
C ASP A 271 -7.68 -23.20 -37.75
N PRO A 272 -7.19 -23.48 -38.98
CA PRO A 272 -7.24 -22.52 -40.09
C PRO A 272 -8.66 -22.29 -40.63
N LYS A 273 -9.65 -23.11 -40.24
CA LYS A 273 -11.06 -22.93 -40.64
C LYS A 273 -11.83 -22.00 -39.72
N GLY A 274 -11.24 -21.57 -38.61
CA GLY A 274 -11.89 -20.81 -37.56
C GLY A 274 -11.83 -21.54 -36.22
N GLY A 275 -11.40 -20.81 -35.20
CA GLY A 275 -11.32 -21.26 -33.83
C GLY A 275 -12.66 -21.38 -33.11
N ALA A 276 -12.60 -21.78 -31.85
CA ALA A 276 -13.78 -21.92 -30.98
C ALA A 276 -13.53 -21.31 -29.61
N ASP A 277 -14.51 -20.56 -29.11
CA ASP A 277 -14.46 -19.97 -27.77
C ASP A 277 -14.51 -21.08 -26.71
N LEU A 278 -13.45 -21.19 -25.93
CA LEU A 278 -13.32 -22.20 -24.89
C LEU A 278 -13.88 -21.70 -23.57
N TYR A 279 -13.65 -20.44 -23.20
CA TYR A 279 -14.06 -19.91 -21.90
C TYR A 279 -14.04 -18.38 -21.87
N GLN A 280 -15.16 -17.75 -21.56
CA GLN A 280 -15.15 -16.35 -21.13
C GLN A 280 -14.88 -16.30 -19.63
N LEU A 281 -13.72 -15.79 -19.23
CA LEU A 281 -13.48 -15.38 -17.85
C LEU A 281 -14.41 -14.20 -17.53
N VAL A 282 -15.12 -14.30 -16.42
CA VAL A 282 -15.87 -13.19 -15.82
C VAL A 282 -15.20 -12.90 -14.49
N SER A 283 -14.84 -11.65 -14.26
CA SER A 283 -14.29 -11.19 -13.00
C SER A 283 -15.24 -10.18 -12.37
N SER A 284 -15.46 -10.30 -11.06
CA SER A 284 -16.26 -9.34 -10.26
C SER A 284 -15.59 -7.97 -10.09
N TYR A 285 -14.41 -7.82 -10.70
CA TYR A 285 -13.67 -6.59 -10.85
C TYR A 285 -13.04 -6.56 -12.25
N GLY A 286 -13.37 -5.55 -13.04
CA GLY A 286 -12.71 -5.33 -14.33
C GLY A 286 -11.23 -5.02 -14.17
N SER A 287 -10.39 -5.49 -15.09
CA SER A 287 -9.00 -5.05 -15.15
C SER A 287 -8.88 -3.69 -15.84
N ILE A 288 -8.01 -2.81 -15.34
CA ILE A 288 -7.73 -1.53 -15.99
C ILE A 288 -6.53 -1.72 -16.93
N PRO A 289 -6.71 -1.61 -18.26
CA PRO A 289 -5.60 -1.72 -19.21
C PRO A 289 -4.82 -0.39 -19.30
N LEU A 290 -3.79 -0.28 -18.47
CA LEU A 290 -2.98 0.93 -18.28
C LEU A 290 -1.70 0.90 -19.13
N HIS A 291 -1.30 2.05 -19.67
CA HIS A 291 0.03 2.19 -20.26
C HIS A 291 1.09 2.25 -19.15
N ARG A 292 2.10 1.37 -19.21
CA ARG A 292 3.11 1.19 -18.18
C ARG A 292 3.86 2.48 -17.84
N MET A 293 4.18 3.30 -18.84
CA MET A 293 4.83 4.58 -18.59
C MET A 293 3.93 5.55 -17.83
N HIS A 294 2.60 5.54 -18.05
CA HIS A 294 1.70 6.41 -17.27
C HIS A 294 1.74 6.05 -15.79
N LEU A 295 1.85 4.77 -15.42
CA LEU A 295 2.01 4.38 -14.01
C LEU A 295 3.31 4.92 -13.42
N VAL A 296 4.41 4.83 -14.16
CA VAL A 296 5.70 5.38 -13.73
C VAL A 296 5.68 6.91 -13.62
N ASP A 297 5.06 7.61 -14.57
CA ASP A 297 4.91 9.07 -14.50
C ASP A 297 4.01 9.51 -13.35
N MET A 298 2.91 8.78 -13.07
CA MET A 298 2.07 9.05 -11.89
C MET A 298 2.82 8.83 -10.58
N LEU A 299 3.65 7.78 -10.48
CA LEU A 299 4.48 7.55 -9.30
C LEU A 299 5.58 8.61 -9.16
N ARG A 300 6.17 9.07 -10.27
CA ARG A 300 7.17 10.15 -10.28
C ARG A 300 6.58 11.50 -9.85
N ASP A 301 5.38 11.82 -10.32
CA ASP A 301 4.63 13.03 -9.92
C ASP A 301 4.28 13.04 -8.42
N LEU A 302 4.17 11.86 -7.80
CA LEU A 302 3.86 11.68 -6.37
C LEU A 302 5.10 11.51 -5.48
N LEU A 303 6.33 11.58 -6.01
CA LEU A 303 7.53 11.49 -5.18
C LEU A 303 7.61 12.65 -4.20
N PRO A 304 7.95 12.40 -2.92
CA PRO A 304 8.06 13.44 -1.91
C PRO A 304 9.31 14.30 -2.15
N LYS A 305 9.33 15.51 -1.59
CA LYS A 305 10.54 16.36 -1.57
C LYS A 305 11.71 15.74 -0.78
N THR A 306 11.44 14.78 0.11
CA THR A 306 12.43 14.03 0.89
C THR A 306 13.07 12.88 0.10
N CYS A 307 12.60 12.58 -1.11
CA CYS A 307 13.16 11.56 -1.98
C CYS A 307 14.10 12.19 -3.01
N THR A 308 15.36 11.75 -3.04
CA THR A 308 16.31 12.11 -4.10
C THR A 308 16.43 10.94 -5.09
N VAL A 309 16.30 11.23 -6.39
CA VAL A 309 16.48 10.24 -7.45
C VAL A 309 17.81 10.46 -8.15
N HIS A 310 18.68 9.45 -8.10
CA HIS A 310 20.01 9.43 -8.69
C HIS A 310 20.02 8.48 -9.89
N THR A 311 20.11 9.00 -11.11
CA THR A 311 20.25 8.19 -12.34
C THR A 311 21.71 7.91 -12.68
N SER A 312 21.96 6.93 -13.56
CA SER A 312 23.28 6.36 -13.87
C SER A 312 24.01 5.69 -12.69
N LYS A 313 23.34 5.42 -11.57
CA LYS A 313 23.89 4.81 -10.36
C LYS A 313 23.62 3.31 -10.32
N ARG A 314 24.37 2.56 -11.14
CA ARG A 314 24.38 1.09 -11.09
C ARG A 314 25.13 0.60 -9.85
N LEU A 315 24.42 0.00 -8.89
CA LEU A 315 25.04 -0.66 -7.74
C LEU A 315 25.96 -1.81 -8.21
N SER A 316 27.16 -1.91 -7.61
CA SER A 316 28.17 -2.92 -7.92
C SER A 316 28.43 -3.90 -6.76
N LYS A 317 28.24 -3.44 -5.52
CA LYS A 317 28.23 -4.20 -4.26
C LYS A 317 27.73 -3.31 -3.14
N TYR A 318 27.37 -3.90 -1.99
CA TYR A 318 27.26 -3.18 -0.73
C TYR A 318 28.21 -3.78 0.32
N THR A 319 28.50 -3.05 1.40
CA THR A 319 29.32 -3.55 2.52
C THR A 319 28.81 -3.02 3.85
N HIS A 320 28.62 -3.92 4.83
CA HIS A 320 28.26 -3.57 6.20
C HIS A 320 29.38 -2.78 6.90
N LYS A 321 29.00 -1.77 7.69
CA LYS A 321 29.88 -1.01 8.59
C LYS A 321 29.74 -1.52 10.04
N ALA A 322 30.68 -1.10 10.89
CA ALA A 322 30.69 -1.50 12.31
C ALA A 322 29.56 -0.89 13.15
N ASP A 323 28.89 0.15 12.64
CA ASP A 323 27.73 0.82 13.25
C ASP A 323 26.38 0.19 12.84
N GLY A 324 26.38 -0.81 11.95
CA GLY A 324 25.18 -1.44 11.40
C GLY A 324 24.73 -0.86 10.06
N SER A 325 25.20 0.33 9.68
CA SER A 325 24.86 0.95 8.38
C SER A 325 25.55 0.26 7.20
N LEU A 326 25.06 0.48 5.99
CA LEU A 326 25.61 -0.06 4.75
C LEU A 326 26.32 1.02 3.93
N THR A 327 27.45 0.66 3.33
CA THR A 327 28.07 1.44 2.25
C THR A 327 27.72 0.84 0.91
N LEU A 328 27.12 1.64 0.03
CA LEU A 328 26.79 1.29 -1.35
C LEU A 328 27.98 1.68 -2.25
N HIS A 329 28.36 0.82 -3.19
CA HIS A 329 29.45 1.10 -4.13
C HIS A 329 28.90 1.04 -5.56
N PHE A 330 29.05 2.11 -6.33
CA PHE A 330 28.49 2.23 -7.68
C PHE A 330 29.53 1.99 -8.78
N ALA A 331 29.05 1.67 -9.98
CA ALA A 331 29.91 1.31 -11.12
C ALA A 331 30.76 2.48 -11.68
N ASP A 332 30.42 3.72 -11.32
CA ASP A 332 31.20 4.94 -11.60
C ASP A 332 32.33 5.17 -10.57
N GLY A 333 32.41 4.36 -9.51
CA GLY A 333 33.37 4.47 -8.42
C GLY A 333 32.90 5.34 -7.25
N GLU A 334 31.71 5.94 -7.32
CA GLU A 334 31.14 6.67 -6.18
C GLU A 334 30.58 5.71 -5.12
N THR A 335 30.36 6.26 -3.92
CA THR A 335 29.76 5.53 -2.80
C THR A 335 28.69 6.35 -2.09
N ALA A 336 27.75 5.67 -1.43
CA ALA A 336 26.75 6.27 -0.55
C ALA A 336 26.65 5.48 0.76
N THR A 337 26.02 6.05 1.78
CA THR A 337 25.71 5.36 3.06
C THR A 337 24.21 5.38 3.31
N THR A 338 23.69 4.27 3.80
CA THR A 338 22.29 4.09 4.17
C THR A 338 22.18 3.17 5.38
N ASP A 339 21.09 3.23 6.12
CA ASP A 339 20.83 2.32 7.24
C ASP A 339 20.03 1.10 6.76
N VAL A 340 19.16 1.31 5.75
CA VAL A 340 18.40 0.25 5.08
C VAL A 340 18.68 0.27 3.58
N LEU A 341 18.88 -0.91 2.98
CA LEU A 341 19.00 -1.11 1.53
C LEU A 341 17.86 -2.00 1.03
N VAL A 342 17.07 -1.50 0.07
CA VAL A 342 16.02 -2.27 -0.61
C VAL A 342 16.39 -2.53 -2.06
N GLY A 343 16.43 -3.82 -2.43
CA GLY A 343 16.68 -4.28 -3.80
C GLY A 343 15.41 -4.27 -4.64
N ALA A 344 15.17 -3.18 -5.37
CA ALA A 344 14.13 -3.06 -6.40
C ALA A 344 14.72 -3.15 -7.84
N ASP A 345 15.94 -3.69 -7.96
CA ASP A 345 16.83 -3.67 -9.13
C ASP A 345 16.54 -4.78 -10.16
N GLY A 346 15.34 -5.36 -10.09
CA GLY A 346 14.75 -6.20 -11.14
C GLY A 346 15.27 -7.64 -11.22
N ILE A 347 15.04 -8.28 -12.36
CA ILE A 347 15.28 -9.74 -12.52
C ILE A 347 16.77 -10.12 -12.40
N HIS A 348 17.69 -9.21 -12.74
CA HIS A 348 19.14 -9.36 -12.56
C HIS A 348 19.67 -8.69 -11.28
N SER A 349 18.83 -8.58 -10.24
CA SER A 349 19.16 -7.94 -8.96
C SER A 349 20.51 -8.38 -8.40
N LEU A 350 21.37 -7.39 -8.18
CA LEU A 350 22.65 -7.53 -7.49
C LEU A 350 22.42 -7.67 -5.98
N VAL A 351 21.44 -6.93 -5.43
CA VAL A 351 21.09 -7.01 -4.01
C VAL A 351 20.66 -8.43 -3.64
N ARG A 352 19.80 -9.08 -4.45
CA ARG A 352 19.43 -10.49 -4.28
C ARG A 352 20.65 -11.41 -4.33
N ALA A 353 21.54 -11.19 -5.30
CA ALA A 353 22.72 -12.04 -5.49
C ALA A 353 23.68 -12.00 -4.29
N GLN A 354 23.95 -10.82 -3.74
CA GLN A 354 24.81 -10.66 -2.57
C GLN A 354 24.12 -11.12 -1.28
N LEU A 355 22.85 -10.74 -1.06
CA LEU A 355 22.08 -11.16 0.12
C LEU A 355 21.97 -12.68 0.22
N SER A 356 21.75 -13.38 -0.90
CA SER A 356 21.75 -14.84 -0.93
C SER A 356 23.11 -15.45 -0.52
N GLN A 357 24.24 -14.82 -0.87
CA GLN A 357 25.55 -15.29 -0.43
C GLN A 357 25.76 -15.07 1.08
N GLU A 358 25.31 -13.92 1.60
CA GLU A 358 25.38 -13.58 3.03
C GLU A 358 24.51 -14.54 3.87
N LEU A 359 23.27 -14.82 3.43
CA LEU A 359 22.37 -15.78 4.07
C LEU A 359 22.95 -17.21 4.06
N LEU A 360 23.51 -17.66 2.93
CA LEU A 360 24.15 -18.97 2.83
C LEU A 360 25.37 -19.08 3.76
N ALA A 361 26.20 -18.04 3.84
CA ALA A 361 27.35 -17.99 4.75
C ALA A 361 26.93 -17.99 6.23
N ALA A 362 25.78 -17.39 6.55
CA ALA A 362 25.17 -17.43 7.88
C ALA A 362 24.42 -18.74 8.20
N GLY A 363 24.39 -19.72 7.29
CA GLY A 363 23.63 -20.97 7.45
C GLY A 363 22.11 -20.79 7.37
N ARG A 364 21.61 -19.61 6.96
CA ARG A 364 20.19 -19.30 6.79
C ARG A 364 19.74 -19.71 5.39
N LEU A 365 19.37 -20.98 5.23
CA LEU A 365 18.74 -21.47 3.99
C LEU A 365 17.25 -21.09 3.95
N TYR A 366 16.73 -20.79 2.75
CA TYR A 366 15.29 -20.56 2.56
C TYR A 366 14.52 -21.86 2.85
N PRO A 367 13.36 -21.80 3.53
CA PRO A 367 12.52 -22.98 3.77
C PRO A 367 12.23 -23.74 2.46
N GLY A 368 12.61 -25.01 2.40
CA GLY A 368 12.45 -25.86 1.22
C GLY A 368 13.68 -25.92 0.29
N LEU A 369 14.67 -25.03 0.45
CA LEU A 369 15.95 -25.05 -0.26
C LEU A 369 17.08 -25.54 0.66
N ASN A 370 16.86 -26.70 1.28
CA ASN A 370 17.68 -27.28 2.36
C ASN A 370 19.08 -27.79 1.94
N ALA A 371 19.56 -27.41 0.74
CA ALA A 371 20.87 -27.80 0.22
C ALA A 371 21.60 -26.58 -0.38
N PRO A 372 22.86 -26.27 0.04
CA PRO A 372 23.65 -25.16 -0.47
C PRO A 372 23.70 -25.03 -2.01
N ASP A 373 23.83 -26.16 -2.71
CA ASP A 373 23.85 -26.22 -4.18
C ASP A 373 22.50 -25.85 -4.81
N ALA A 374 21.39 -26.25 -4.20
CA ALA A 374 20.05 -25.95 -4.68
C ALA A 374 19.72 -24.47 -4.46
N TYR A 375 20.08 -23.95 -3.27
CA TYR A 375 19.98 -22.54 -2.93
C TYR A 375 20.81 -21.67 -3.89
N SER A 376 22.09 -22.01 -4.12
CA SER A 376 22.96 -21.26 -5.03
C SER A 376 22.44 -21.23 -6.48
N LYS A 377 21.78 -22.31 -6.92
CA LYS A 377 21.16 -22.42 -8.25
C LYS A 377 19.83 -21.66 -8.38
N SER A 378 19.16 -21.30 -7.29
CA SER A 378 17.89 -20.55 -7.33
C SER A 378 18.05 -19.03 -7.38
N VAL A 379 19.23 -18.49 -7.06
CA VAL A 379 19.50 -17.04 -7.03
C VAL A 379 19.40 -16.40 -8.42
N ASN A 380 19.87 -17.12 -9.44
CA ASN A 380 19.93 -16.66 -10.81
C ASN A 380 18.62 -16.96 -11.54
N PRO A 381 18.07 -16.01 -12.33
CA PRO A 381 16.86 -16.24 -13.09
C PRO A 381 17.11 -17.31 -14.17
N ARG A 382 16.14 -18.22 -14.34
CA ARG A 382 16.20 -19.33 -15.31
C ARG A 382 15.23 -19.08 -16.45
N TRP A 383 15.62 -19.44 -17.67
CA TRP A 383 14.70 -19.36 -18.80
C TRP A 383 13.60 -20.42 -18.67
N THR A 384 12.36 -20.02 -18.93
CA THR A 384 11.17 -20.89 -18.85
C THR A 384 11.02 -21.82 -20.05
N GLY A 385 11.89 -21.70 -21.07
CA GLY A 385 11.70 -22.34 -22.37
C GLY A 385 10.76 -21.56 -23.31
N SER A 386 10.04 -20.55 -22.82
CA SER A 386 9.15 -19.74 -23.66
C SER A 386 9.87 -18.50 -24.21
N MET A 387 9.73 -18.29 -25.52
CA MET A 387 10.01 -17.05 -26.22
C MET A 387 8.73 -16.26 -26.44
N VAL A 388 8.91 -15.00 -26.78
CA VAL A 388 7.83 -14.04 -26.93
C VAL A 388 8.32 -12.85 -27.74
N TYR A 389 7.55 -12.44 -28.75
CA TYR A 389 7.85 -11.25 -29.56
C TYR A 389 7.54 -9.98 -28.73
N ARG A 390 7.66 -8.70 -29.18
CA ARG A 390 7.14 -7.50 -28.44
C ARG A 390 6.60 -6.33 -29.30
N SER A 391 5.31 -5.90 -29.16
CA SER A 391 4.78 -4.57 -29.65
C SER A 391 3.26 -4.24 -29.40
N LEU A 392 2.80 -3.11 -29.95
CA LEU A 392 1.46 -2.52 -30.04
C LEU A 392 0.85 -2.53 -31.46
N ILE A 393 -0.49 -2.55 -31.56
CA ILE A 393 -1.26 -2.42 -32.82
C ILE A 393 -2.14 -1.14 -32.78
N ALA A 394 -2.26 -0.45 -33.92
CA ALA A 394 -3.20 0.65 -34.07
C ALA A 394 -4.64 0.11 -34.30
N PRO A 395 -5.67 0.58 -33.55
CA PRO A 395 -7.05 0.09 -33.64
C PRO A 395 -7.62 0.09 -35.06
N SER A 396 -7.29 1.11 -35.85
CA SER A 396 -7.73 1.28 -37.25
C SER A 396 -7.19 0.22 -38.23
N LYS A 397 -6.29 -0.66 -37.78
CA LYS A 397 -5.77 -1.80 -38.56
C LYS A 397 -6.53 -3.11 -38.30
N VAL A 398 -7.47 -3.12 -37.36
CA VAL A 398 -8.26 -4.31 -36.99
C VAL A 398 -9.72 -4.04 -37.33
N ARG A 399 -10.38 -4.98 -38.00
CA ARG A 399 -11.80 -4.90 -38.39
C ARG A 399 -12.71 -4.72 -37.17
N THR A 400 -13.82 -4.00 -37.35
CA THR A 400 -14.72 -3.60 -36.26
C THR A 400 -15.51 -4.76 -35.65
N ASP A 401 -15.58 -5.89 -36.34
CA ASP A 401 -16.26 -7.13 -35.93
C ASP A 401 -15.28 -8.22 -35.45
N HIS A 402 -14.03 -7.85 -35.17
CA HIS A 402 -13.02 -8.75 -34.61
C HIS A 402 -13.34 -9.08 -33.13
N PRO A 403 -13.17 -10.34 -32.66
CA PRO A 403 -13.51 -10.75 -31.29
C PRO A 403 -12.81 -9.97 -30.16
N ILE A 404 -11.68 -9.31 -30.45
CA ILE A 404 -10.98 -8.44 -29.48
C ILE A 404 -11.85 -7.28 -28.97
N TRP A 405 -12.91 -6.89 -29.70
CA TRP A 405 -13.78 -5.77 -29.32
C TRP A 405 -14.95 -6.17 -28.42
N SER A 406 -15.21 -7.48 -28.21
CA SER A 406 -16.33 -7.97 -27.39
C SER A 406 -15.94 -8.35 -25.95
N THR A 407 -14.73 -8.04 -25.51
CA THR A 407 -14.12 -8.51 -24.26
C THR A 407 -12.98 -7.55 -23.84
N THR A 408 -12.55 -7.51 -22.56
CA THR A 408 -11.42 -6.63 -22.19
C THR A 408 -10.07 -7.17 -22.66
N GLY A 409 -9.99 -8.47 -22.93
CA GLY A 409 -8.88 -9.09 -23.64
C GLY A 409 -9.22 -10.48 -24.18
N ILE A 410 -8.40 -10.96 -25.12
CA ILE A 410 -8.53 -12.30 -25.70
C ILE A 410 -7.20 -13.07 -25.59
N CYS A 411 -7.30 -14.34 -25.22
CA CYS A 411 -6.23 -15.32 -25.23
C CYS A 411 -6.52 -16.34 -26.32
N TYR A 412 -5.79 -16.27 -27.43
CA TYR A 412 -5.85 -17.28 -28.48
C TYR A 412 -4.86 -18.41 -28.13
N SER A 413 -5.41 -19.58 -27.85
CA SER A 413 -4.71 -20.77 -27.39
C SER A 413 -4.47 -21.77 -28.51
N GLY A 414 -3.30 -22.41 -28.49
CA GLY A 414 -2.93 -23.50 -29.38
C GLY A 414 -1.82 -24.36 -28.76
N LYS A 415 -1.53 -25.52 -29.35
CA LYS A 415 -0.54 -26.43 -28.72
C LYS A 415 0.88 -25.84 -28.69
N GLY A 416 1.41 -25.61 -27.48
CA GLY A 416 2.76 -25.06 -27.24
C GLY A 416 2.93 -23.57 -27.55
N LYS A 417 1.85 -22.84 -27.85
CA LYS A 417 1.89 -21.41 -28.22
C LYS A 417 0.59 -20.74 -27.80
N HIS A 418 0.65 -19.49 -27.40
CA HIS A 418 -0.56 -18.70 -27.18
C HIS A 418 -0.32 -17.25 -27.54
N ILE A 419 -1.41 -16.52 -27.74
CA ILE A 419 -1.41 -15.09 -27.99
C ILE A 419 -2.33 -14.44 -26.96
N ILE A 420 -1.92 -13.30 -26.41
CA ILE A 420 -2.78 -12.44 -25.58
C ILE A 420 -2.95 -11.12 -26.33
N ALA A 421 -4.16 -10.57 -26.39
CA ALA A 421 -4.41 -9.27 -27.02
C ALA A 421 -5.46 -8.49 -26.25
N TYR A 422 -5.19 -7.22 -25.95
CA TYR A 422 -6.15 -6.35 -25.24
C TYR A 422 -5.99 -4.87 -25.62
N PRO A 423 -7.09 -4.11 -25.76
CA PRO A 423 -7.02 -2.65 -25.89
C PRO A 423 -6.37 -2.01 -24.65
N ILE A 424 -5.53 -1.00 -24.85
CA ILE A 424 -4.93 -0.15 -23.79
C ILE A 424 -5.15 1.32 -24.09
N SER A 425 -4.93 2.19 -23.10
CA SER A 425 -5.01 3.66 -23.28
C SER A 425 -6.37 4.09 -23.85
N ASN A 426 -7.46 3.67 -23.22
CA ASN A 426 -8.85 3.90 -23.65
C ASN A 426 -9.12 3.40 -25.08
N GLY A 427 -8.46 2.31 -25.48
CA GLY A 427 -8.59 1.71 -26.81
C GLY A 427 -7.87 2.46 -27.92
N SER A 428 -6.98 3.42 -27.62
CA SER A 428 -6.18 4.10 -28.65
C SER A 428 -5.08 3.21 -29.25
N MET A 429 -4.74 2.12 -28.57
CA MET A 429 -3.76 1.10 -28.98
C MET A 429 -4.23 -0.27 -28.51
N ILE A 430 -3.85 -1.33 -29.20
CA ILE A 430 -4.00 -2.72 -28.73
C ILE A 430 -2.61 -3.19 -28.28
N ASN A 431 -2.49 -3.68 -27.05
CA ASN A 431 -1.35 -4.46 -26.63
C ASN A 431 -1.53 -5.88 -27.16
N PHE A 432 -0.61 -6.32 -28.02
CA PHE A 432 -0.61 -7.65 -28.63
C PHE A 432 0.56 -8.44 -28.05
N LEU A 433 0.44 -9.76 -27.94
CA LEU A 433 1.36 -10.66 -27.24
C LEU A 433 1.40 -12.02 -27.93
N ALA A 434 2.57 -12.52 -28.32
CA ALA A 434 2.70 -13.79 -29.04
C ALA A 434 3.80 -14.67 -28.43
N PHE A 435 3.40 -15.69 -27.69
CA PHE A 435 4.23 -16.62 -26.94
C PHE A 435 4.44 -17.93 -27.70
N TYR A 436 5.70 -18.38 -27.75
CA TYR A 436 6.11 -19.65 -28.34
C TYR A 436 6.98 -20.42 -27.35
N THR A 437 6.53 -21.59 -26.90
CA THR A 437 7.35 -22.48 -26.08
C THR A 437 8.30 -23.29 -26.96
N VAL A 438 9.59 -23.09 -26.73
CA VAL A 438 10.69 -23.80 -27.39
C VAL A 438 10.80 -25.20 -26.76
N PRO A 439 10.65 -26.29 -27.55
CA PRO A 439 10.86 -27.65 -27.05
C PRO A 439 12.23 -27.80 -26.40
N ASP A 440 12.28 -28.45 -25.25
CA ASP A 440 13.48 -28.71 -24.44
C ASP A 440 14.28 -27.46 -24.00
N GLY A 441 13.71 -26.25 -24.16
CA GLY A 441 14.35 -24.99 -23.75
C GLY A 441 14.30 -24.70 -22.24
N GLU A 442 13.37 -25.31 -21.49
CA GLU A 442 13.19 -24.97 -20.08
C GLU A 442 14.45 -25.28 -19.24
N GLY A 443 14.91 -24.28 -18.49
CA GLY A 443 16.06 -24.41 -17.62
C GLY A 443 17.42 -24.39 -18.32
N MET A 444 17.46 -24.37 -19.65
CA MET A 444 18.68 -24.14 -20.44
C MET A 444 19.08 -22.66 -20.41
N PRO A 445 20.36 -22.31 -20.68
CA PRO A 445 20.74 -20.93 -20.94
C PRO A 445 20.02 -20.39 -22.18
N PHE A 446 19.40 -19.21 -22.07
CA PHE A 446 18.83 -18.53 -23.23
C PHE A 446 19.96 -18.11 -24.21
N PRO A 447 19.85 -18.39 -25.52
CA PRO A 447 20.84 -17.96 -26.49
C PRO A 447 20.71 -16.46 -26.77
N GLY A 448 21.78 -15.68 -26.54
CA GLY A 448 21.83 -14.27 -26.90
C GLY A 448 21.16 -13.32 -25.89
N LYS A 449 20.55 -12.23 -26.38
CA LYS A 449 19.96 -11.18 -25.54
C LYS A 449 18.51 -11.51 -25.23
N TRP A 450 18.08 -11.27 -23.98
CA TRP A 450 16.70 -11.52 -23.55
C TRP A 450 15.67 -10.56 -24.16
N VAL A 451 16.13 -9.46 -24.74
CA VAL A 451 15.32 -8.49 -25.48
C VAL A 451 16.15 -8.00 -26.66
N GLU A 452 15.62 -8.18 -27.87
CA GLU A 452 16.16 -7.67 -29.13
C GLU A 452 15.04 -7.51 -30.17
N ASP A 453 15.33 -6.79 -31.26
CA ASP A 453 14.40 -6.63 -32.36
C ASP A 453 14.35 -7.91 -33.19
N ALA A 454 13.16 -8.52 -33.29
CA ALA A 454 12.93 -9.72 -34.09
C ALA A 454 12.20 -9.38 -35.41
N PRO A 455 12.56 -10.01 -36.54
CA PRO A 455 11.79 -9.91 -37.78
C PRO A 455 10.34 -10.36 -37.58
N LYS A 456 9.40 -9.63 -38.19
CA LYS A 456 7.97 -9.99 -38.14
C LYS A 456 7.72 -11.39 -38.73
N GLU A 457 8.50 -11.76 -39.74
CA GLU A 457 8.44 -13.02 -40.46
C GLU A 457 8.80 -14.21 -39.57
N GLU A 458 9.67 -14.01 -38.57
CA GLU A 458 10.02 -15.00 -37.56
C GLU A 458 8.81 -15.31 -36.68
N ALA A 459 8.18 -14.26 -36.12
CA ALA A 459 6.96 -14.40 -35.33
C ALA A 459 5.85 -15.11 -36.13
N LEU A 460 5.59 -14.67 -37.36
CA LEU A 460 4.59 -15.26 -38.26
C LEU A 460 4.83 -16.76 -38.52
N ALA A 461 6.08 -17.19 -38.68
CA ALA A 461 6.42 -18.58 -38.95
C ALA A 461 5.94 -19.53 -37.82
N HIS A 462 5.85 -19.05 -36.58
CA HIS A 462 5.34 -19.86 -35.46
C HIS A 462 3.83 -20.09 -35.50
N TYR A 463 3.03 -19.26 -36.19
CA TYR A 463 1.57 -19.31 -36.16
C TYR A 463 0.94 -19.65 -37.52
N VAL A 464 1.70 -20.27 -38.42
CA VAL A 464 1.17 -20.88 -39.65
C VAL A 464 0.08 -21.88 -39.28
N GLY A 465 -1.08 -21.77 -39.95
CA GLY A 465 -2.24 -22.64 -39.71
C GLY A 465 -3.19 -22.18 -38.59
N TRP A 466 -2.93 -21.04 -37.95
CA TRP A 466 -3.88 -20.43 -37.00
C TRP A 466 -4.98 -19.66 -37.73
N GLU A 467 -6.11 -19.45 -37.05
CA GLU A 467 -7.33 -18.86 -37.62
C GLU A 467 -7.15 -17.45 -38.23
N PRO A 468 -8.04 -17.02 -39.14
CA PRO A 468 -7.91 -15.73 -39.84
C PRO A 468 -7.76 -14.51 -38.91
N ASP A 469 -8.50 -14.48 -37.80
CA ASP A 469 -8.45 -13.42 -36.79
C ASP A 469 -7.04 -13.27 -36.20
N VAL A 470 -6.38 -14.39 -35.93
CA VAL A 470 -5.00 -14.41 -35.47
C VAL A 470 -4.04 -13.96 -36.56
N GLN A 471 -4.27 -14.33 -37.83
CA GLN A 471 -3.45 -13.84 -38.96
C GLN A 471 -3.61 -12.33 -39.20
N GLU A 472 -4.75 -11.74 -38.88
CA GLU A 472 -5.01 -10.30 -38.96
C GLU A 472 -4.12 -9.53 -37.97
N ILE A 473 -4.14 -9.92 -36.69
CA ILE A 473 -3.38 -9.25 -35.63
C ILE A 473 -1.87 -9.60 -35.64
N LEU A 474 -1.48 -10.81 -36.04
CA LEU A 474 -0.08 -11.22 -36.21
C LEU A 474 0.66 -10.49 -37.32
N GLN A 475 -0.04 -9.80 -38.22
CA GLN A 475 0.63 -8.89 -39.15
C GLN A 475 1.27 -7.68 -38.45
N MET A 476 1.14 -7.59 -37.13
CA MET A 476 1.67 -6.54 -36.27
C MET A 476 2.39 -7.21 -35.07
N HIS A 477 3.31 -6.48 -34.43
CA HIS A 477 4.37 -7.03 -33.57
C HIS A 477 3.90 -7.21 -32.07
N ALA A 478 4.44 -8.12 -31.20
CA ALA A 478 3.61 -8.78 -30.12
C ALA A 478 4.23 -9.28 -28.74
N MET A 479 4.02 -8.62 -27.56
CA MET A 479 4.70 -8.77 -26.22
C MET A 479 4.42 -9.89 -25.15
N THR A 480 4.98 -9.79 -23.92
CA THR A 480 4.85 -10.72 -22.73
C THR A 480 4.21 -9.98 -21.53
N PRO A 481 3.12 -10.45 -20.86
CA PRO A 481 3.24 -11.34 -19.68
C PRO A 481 1.98 -12.22 -19.32
N HIS A 482 2.16 -13.53 -19.08
CA HIS A 482 1.05 -14.54 -18.98
C HIS A 482 -0.13 -14.23 -18.03
N VAL A 483 0.11 -13.68 -16.83
CA VAL A 483 -0.97 -13.32 -15.86
C VAL A 483 -0.92 -11.85 -15.40
N SER A 484 -0.05 -11.04 -16.00
CA SER A 484 0.12 -9.60 -15.74
C SER A 484 0.34 -9.13 -14.27
N ALA A 485 0.48 -10.03 -13.31
CA ALA A 485 0.51 -9.72 -11.87
C ALA A 485 1.79 -9.03 -11.36
N GLY A 486 2.93 -9.14 -12.06
CA GLY A 486 4.23 -8.78 -11.51
C GLY A 486 4.42 -7.30 -11.13
N ALA A 487 3.71 -6.38 -11.79
CA ALA A 487 3.68 -4.98 -11.37
C ALA A 487 2.88 -4.80 -10.07
N GLY A 488 1.72 -5.46 -9.98
CA GLY A 488 0.86 -5.43 -8.79
C GLY A 488 1.54 -6.00 -7.55
N GLN A 489 2.23 -7.14 -7.68
CA GLN A 489 2.99 -7.73 -6.58
C GLN A 489 4.09 -6.80 -6.05
N ALA A 490 4.84 -6.15 -6.94
CA ALA A 490 5.84 -5.16 -6.52
C ALA A 490 5.23 -3.92 -5.84
N MET A 491 3.96 -3.60 -6.12
CA MET A 491 3.24 -2.53 -5.41
C MET A 491 2.70 -2.99 -4.05
N GLU A 492 2.20 -4.22 -3.93
CA GLU A 492 1.84 -4.83 -2.64
C GLU A 492 3.04 -4.90 -1.69
N ASP A 493 4.19 -5.36 -2.20
CA ASP A 493 5.45 -5.44 -1.45
C ASP A 493 5.89 -4.05 -0.96
N ALA A 494 5.88 -3.06 -1.85
CA ALA A 494 6.22 -1.67 -1.54
C ALA A 494 5.26 -1.03 -0.52
N CYS A 495 3.97 -1.32 -0.60
CA CYS A 495 2.97 -0.85 0.36
C CYS A 495 3.22 -1.42 1.76
N MET A 496 3.49 -2.73 1.86
CA MET A 496 3.74 -3.38 3.14
C MET A 496 5.08 -2.91 3.75
N LEU A 497 6.15 -2.86 2.96
CA LEU A 497 7.44 -2.33 3.40
C LEU A 497 7.32 -0.87 3.87
N GLY A 498 6.68 0.00 3.07
CA GLY A 498 6.51 1.40 3.40
C GLY A 498 5.80 1.62 4.74
N ARG A 499 4.69 0.90 4.96
CA ARG A 499 3.94 0.95 6.23
C ARG A 499 4.74 0.41 7.41
N LEU A 500 5.39 -0.74 7.25
CA LEU A 500 6.19 -1.35 8.31
C LEU A 500 7.42 -0.50 8.70
N HIS A 501 8.08 0.15 7.75
CA HIS A 501 9.22 1.04 8.02
C HIS A 501 8.78 2.33 8.71
N ALA A 502 7.64 2.88 8.28
CA ALA A 502 7.10 4.10 8.85
C ALA A 502 6.53 3.94 10.27
N HIS A 503 5.91 2.80 10.58
CA HIS A 503 5.25 2.53 11.87
C HIS A 503 6.14 2.95 13.06
N ASP A 504 5.59 3.67 14.04
CA ASP A 504 6.36 4.39 15.08
C ASP A 504 7.39 3.50 15.79
N LEU A 505 6.98 2.27 16.13
CA LEU A 505 7.83 1.25 16.78
C LEU A 505 9.03 0.76 15.95
N THR A 506 9.12 1.08 14.65
CA THR A 506 10.23 0.70 13.78
C THR A 506 11.32 1.76 13.84
N THR A 507 12.24 1.61 14.78
CA THR A 507 13.50 2.36 14.90
C THR A 507 14.64 1.64 14.19
N HIS A 508 15.83 2.26 14.10
CA HIS A 508 17.06 1.62 13.62
C HIS A 508 17.26 0.18 14.17
N ASP A 509 17.03 -0.02 15.47
CA ASP A 509 17.27 -1.30 16.15
C ASP A 509 16.17 -2.35 15.92
N THR A 510 14.97 -1.93 15.49
CA THR A 510 13.79 -2.80 15.29
C THR A 510 13.38 -2.96 13.82
N VAL A 511 13.98 -2.18 12.90
CA VAL A 511 13.93 -2.42 11.44
C VAL A 511 14.17 -3.89 11.07
N PRO A 512 15.13 -4.65 11.65
CA PRO A 512 15.30 -6.06 11.34
C PRO A 512 14.06 -6.92 11.63
N ALA A 513 13.29 -6.60 12.68
CA ALA A 513 12.04 -7.29 13.00
C ALA A 513 10.93 -6.93 12.00
N ALA A 514 10.83 -5.65 11.60
CA ALA A 514 9.90 -5.20 10.57
C ALA A 514 10.17 -5.89 9.21
N ILE A 515 11.45 -6.04 8.83
CA ILE A 515 11.85 -6.76 7.60
C ILE A 515 11.51 -8.26 7.68
N GLN A 516 11.72 -8.92 8.82
CA GLN A 516 11.37 -10.34 8.97
C GLN A 516 9.85 -10.55 8.87
N ILE A 517 9.03 -9.67 9.45
CA ILE A 517 7.57 -9.73 9.34
C ILE A 517 7.11 -9.58 7.88
N TYR A 518 7.76 -8.70 7.11
CA TYR A 518 7.51 -8.61 5.67
C TYR A 518 7.86 -9.92 4.94
N GLU A 519 9.04 -10.51 5.21
CA GLU A 519 9.47 -11.76 4.59
C GLU A 519 8.48 -12.90 4.88
N ASP A 520 8.15 -13.10 6.16
CA ASP A 520 7.24 -14.16 6.63
C ASP A 520 5.84 -14.07 5.99
N ARG A 521 5.36 -12.86 5.71
CA ARG A 521 4.05 -12.61 5.09
C ARG A 521 4.07 -12.72 3.56
N ARG A 522 5.07 -12.13 2.90
CA ARG A 522 5.07 -11.93 1.44
C ARG A 522 5.76 -13.04 0.66
N LEU A 523 6.80 -13.68 1.21
CA LEU A 523 7.63 -14.63 0.48
C LEU A 523 6.82 -15.84 -0.02
N ALA A 524 5.96 -16.43 0.82
CA ALA A 524 5.13 -17.58 0.43
C ALA A 524 4.10 -17.21 -0.64
N PHE A 525 3.43 -16.06 -0.49
CA PHE A 525 2.41 -15.59 -1.42
C PHE A 525 3.00 -15.22 -2.79
N ALA A 526 4.08 -14.44 -2.82
CA ALA A 526 4.75 -14.06 -4.07
C ALA A 526 5.26 -15.29 -4.85
N ASN A 527 5.81 -16.29 -4.17
CA ASN A 527 6.23 -17.55 -4.80
C ASN A 527 5.04 -18.35 -5.35
N ALA A 528 3.90 -18.37 -4.66
CA ALA A 528 2.67 -19.00 -5.16
C ALA A 528 2.16 -18.31 -6.43
N VAL A 529 2.21 -16.98 -6.50
CA VAL A 529 1.85 -16.19 -7.70
C VAL A 529 2.80 -16.50 -8.87
N VAL A 530 4.10 -16.66 -8.63
CA VAL A 530 5.08 -17.07 -9.66
C VAL A 530 4.78 -18.48 -10.19
N ALA A 531 4.44 -19.44 -9.32
CA ALA A 531 4.05 -20.78 -9.73
C ALA A 531 2.75 -20.77 -10.55
N ALA A 532 1.71 -20.07 -10.06
CA ALA A 532 0.43 -19.93 -10.76
C ALA A 532 0.59 -19.26 -12.13
N ALA A 533 1.50 -18.28 -12.28
CA ALA A 533 1.81 -17.65 -13.55
C ALA A 533 2.38 -18.63 -14.59
N ARG A 534 3.32 -19.50 -14.18
CA ARG A 534 3.93 -20.53 -15.05
C ARG A 534 2.89 -21.58 -15.45
N GLU A 535 2.13 -22.09 -14.49
CA GLU A 535 1.10 -23.11 -14.74
C GLU A 535 -0.03 -22.58 -15.64
N THR A 536 -0.44 -21.33 -15.47
CA THR A 536 -1.46 -20.70 -16.34
C THR A 536 -0.95 -20.56 -17.78
N GLY A 537 0.32 -20.22 -17.99
CA GLY A 537 0.95 -20.22 -19.31
C GLY A 537 0.90 -21.60 -19.97
N LEU A 538 1.30 -22.67 -19.25
CA LEU A 538 1.20 -24.05 -19.74
C LEU A 538 -0.25 -24.46 -20.06
N MET A 539 -1.22 -24.00 -19.26
CA MET A 539 -2.64 -24.26 -19.48
C MET A 539 -3.19 -23.60 -20.76
N TYR A 540 -2.78 -22.37 -21.07
CA TYR A 540 -3.11 -21.71 -22.34
C TYR A 540 -2.51 -22.40 -23.56
N GLU A 541 -1.43 -23.15 -23.38
CA GLU A 541 -0.69 -23.86 -24.44
C GLU A 541 -1.06 -25.33 -24.58
N PHE A 542 -2.11 -25.80 -23.88
CA PHE A 542 -2.50 -27.21 -23.80
C PHE A 542 -1.35 -28.13 -23.37
N ASN A 543 -0.56 -27.67 -22.39
CA ASN A 543 0.56 -28.36 -21.76
C ASN A 543 0.48 -28.37 -20.21
N GLY A 544 -0.60 -27.84 -19.63
CA GLY A 544 -0.81 -27.73 -18.18
C GLY A 544 -1.35 -29.01 -17.52
N PRO A 545 -1.33 -29.11 -16.18
CA PRO A 545 -1.61 -30.36 -15.47
C PRO A 545 -3.06 -30.83 -15.56
N GLU A 546 -4.02 -29.95 -15.87
CA GLU A 546 -5.42 -30.31 -16.11
C GLU A 546 -5.74 -30.66 -17.60
N TYR A 547 -4.76 -30.65 -18.50
CA TYR A 547 -4.92 -31.10 -19.89
C TYR A 547 -4.61 -32.60 -20.03
N ASP A 548 -5.53 -33.35 -20.66
CA ASP A 548 -5.48 -34.82 -20.77
C ASP A 548 -4.76 -35.35 -22.03
N GLY A 549 -4.27 -34.45 -22.88
CA GLY A 549 -3.60 -34.81 -24.13
C GLY A 549 -4.48 -34.67 -25.38
N ALA A 550 -5.81 -34.52 -25.25
CA ALA A 550 -6.75 -34.59 -26.37
C ALA A 550 -7.43 -33.25 -26.72
N LEU A 551 -7.64 -33.03 -28.02
CA LEU A 551 -8.50 -31.97 -28.57
C LEU A 551 -9.47 -32.55 -29.61
N PRO A 552 -10.75 -32.14 -29.64
CA PRO A 552 -11.41 -31.29 -28.64
C PRO A 552 -11.50 -31.98 -27.27
N MET A 553 -11.39 -31.20 -26.19
CA MET A 553 -11.61 -31.68 -24.83
C MET A 553 -13.06 -32.11 -24.66
N ASP A 554 -13.33 -33.19 -23.91
CA ASP A 554 -14.69 -33.52 -23.50
C ASP A 554 -15.26 -32.50 -22.49
N ALA A 555 -16.55 -32.60 -22.18
CA ALA A 555 -17.22 -31.63 -21.31
C ALA A 555 -16.64 -31.59 -19.88
N ASP A 556 -16.19 -32.73 -19.34
CA ASP A 556 -15.62 -32.81 -18.00
C ASP A 556 -14.17 -32.33 -17.98
N ALA A 557 -13.39 -32.64 -19.02
CA ALA A 557 -12.03 -32.14 -19.22
C ALA A 557 -12.01 -30.62 -19.40
N LEU A 558 -12.89 -30.09 -20.25
CA LEU A 558 -13.06 -28.67 -20.47
C LEU A 558 -13.52 -27.95 -19.19
N ARG A 559 -14.41 -28.56 -18.38
CA ARG A 559 -14.77 -28.02 -17.05
C ARG A 559 -13.55 -27.95 -16.12
N ARG A 560 -12.81 -29.05 -15.95
CA ARG A 560 -11.60 -29.09 -15.10
C ARG A 560 -10.57 -28.05 -15.51
N TRP A 561 -10.36 -27.89 -16.82
CA TRP A 561 -9.41 -26.93 -17.39
C TRP A 561 -9.84 -25.47 -17.14
N ARG A 562 -11.13 -25.15 -17.36
CA ARG A 562 -11.72 -23.83 -17.07
C ARG A 562 -11.56 -23.44 -15.60
N GLU A 563 -11.95 -24.34 -14.70
CA GLU A 563 -11.83 -24.12 -13.25
C GLU A 563 -10.36 -24.02 -12.81
N GLY A 564 -9.47 -24.79 -13.44
CA GLY A 564 -8.02 -24.73 -13.21
C GLY A 564 -7.42 -23.37 -13.57
N ILE A 565 -7.88 -22.75 -14.65
CA ILE A 565 -7.48 -21.37 -15.00
C ILE A 565 -8.12 -20.38 -14.03
N PHE A 566 -9.43 -20.46 -13.78
CA PHE A 566 -10.13 -19.54 -12.88
C PHE A 566 -9.47 -19.44 -11.49
N ARG A 567 -9.20 -20.58 -10.84
CA ARG A 567 -8.54 -20.63 -9.51
C ARG A 567 -7.16 -19.96 -9.48
N ARG A 568 -6.43 -19.96 -10.61
CA ARG A 568 -5.10 -19.32 -10.71
C ARG A 568 -5.17 -17.81 -10.94
N TRP A 569 -6.32 -17.29 -11.36
CA TRP A 569 -6.61 -15.86 -11.44
C TRP A 569 -7.26 -15.29 -10.18
N GLU A 570 -8.00 -16.13 -9.44
CA GLU A 570 -8.88 -15.76 -8.32
C GLU A 570 -8.23 -14.85 -7.26
N PHE A 571 -6.93 -15.03 -6.99
CA PHE A 571 -6.18 -14.19 -6.05
C PHE A 571 -6.17 -12.71 -6.42
N GLN A 572 -6.30 -12.34 -7.71
CA GLN A 572 -6.23 -10.94 -8.18
C GLN A 572 -7.38 -10.06 -7.65
N TRP A 573 -8.46 -10.69 -7.21
CA TRP A 573 -9.67 -10.05 -6.67
C TRP A 573 -10.14 -10.66 -5.34
N GLN A 574 -9.24 -11.35 -4.60
CA GLN A 574 -9.50 -11.86 -3.25
C GLN A 574 -8.48 -11.35 -2.22
N GLY A 575 -8.99 -11.14 -1.00
CA GLY A 575 -8.24 -10.51 0.09
C GLY A 575 -7.91 -9.04 -0.17
N SER A 576 -7.40 -8.34 0.84
CA SER A 576 -6.94 -6.96 0.71
C SER A 576 -5.48 -6.82 1.15
N PRO A 577 -4.58 -6.29 0.28
CA PRO A 577 -3.22 -5.93 0.70
C PRO A 577 -3.21 -4.96 1.89
N LEU A 578 -4.24 -4.13 2.04
CA LEU A 578 -4.35 -3.15 3.13
C LEU A 578 -4.78 -3.78 4.46
N GLU A 579 -5.41 -4.97 4.44
CA GLU A 579 -5.66 -5.82 5.60
C GLU A 579 -4.37 -6.57 5.99
N GLU A 580 -3.72 -7.21 5.02
CA GLU A 580 -2.42 -7.88 5.22
C GLU A 580 -1.38 -6.95 5.85
N CYS A 581 -1.33 -5.67 5.44
CA CYS A 581 -0.48 -4.65 6.05
C CYS A 581 -0.88 -4.31 7.51
N ARG A 582 -2.19 -4.22 7.82
CA ARG A 582 -2.67 -3.97 9.20
C ARG A 582 -2.28 -5.11 10.13
N GLU A 583 -2.46 -6.35 9.69
CA GLU A 583 -2.05 -7.52 10.48
C GLU A 583 -0.52 -7.62 10.66
N ALA A 584 0.27 -7.11 9.69
CA ALA A 584 1.72 -7.00 9.82
C ALA A 584 2.12 -5.98 10.89
N GLU A 585 1.48 -4.80 10.93
CA GLU A 585 1.65 -3.79 11.99
C GLU A 585 1.26 -4.34 13.38
N GLU A 586 0.17 -5.12 13.47
CA GLU A 586 -0.21 -5.80 14.72
C GLU A 586 0.78 -6.89 15.16
N THR A 587 1.40 -7.60 14.21
CA THR A 587 2.52 -8.50 14.53
C THR A 587 3.74 -7.72 15.01
N LEU A 588 4.07 -6.59 14.39
CA LEU A 588 5.19 -5.73 14.83
C LEU A 588 4.96 -5.19 16.24
N ARG A 589 3.76 -4.68 16.54
CA ARG A 589 3.39 -4.24 17.90
C ARG A 589 3.60 -5.35 18.94
N ARG A 590 3.18 -6.58 18.63
CA ARG A 590 3.39 -7.73 19.52
C ARG A 590 4.87 -8.12 19.63
N ALA A 591 5.66 -8.02 18.56
CA ALA A 591 7.08 -8.36 18.58
C ALA A 591 7.93 -7.35 19.37
N VAL A 592 7.58 -6.06 19.32
CA VAL A 592 8.35 -4.98 19.96
C VAL A 592 7.89 -4.67 21.39
N LEU A 593 6.59 -4.81 21.72
CA LEU A 593 6.04 -4.42 23.04
C LEU A 593 5.93 -5.57 24.06
N VAL A 594 6.28 -6.80 23.68
CA VAL A 594 6.22 -8.00 24.56
C VAL A 594 7.64 -8.48 24.97
N ASN A 595 8.68 -7.83 24.42
CA ASN A 595 10.07 -7.97 24.86
C ASN A 595 10.49 -6.75 25.70
#